data_AF-A0A0G0MW97-F1
#
_entry.id   AF-A0A0G0MW97-F1
#
_cell.length_a   1.000
_cell.length_b   1.000
_cell.length_c   1.000
_cell.angle_alpha   90.00
_cell.angle_beta   90.00
_cell.angle_gamma   90.00
#
_symmetry.space_group_name_H-M   'P 1'
#
loop_
_entity.id
_entity.type
_entity.pdbx_description
1 polymer ?
#
loop_
_entity_poly.entity_id
_entity_poly.type
_entity_poly.pdbx_seq_one_letter_code
_entity_poly.pdbx_strand_id
1 'polypeptide(L)'
;MLLLLVSFIAGILTVLAPCILPLLPVIIGHSITDTTPNRRRLFVVVTSLGISVILFTLLLKASSLLIDIPQDFWKWISGGIIFLFGLTMVFPDLWEKFSFANTLSIKSNKVLTKGYQKNSVWGDVIIGASLGPIFSACSPTYFVILATVLPVSLFLGIIYLFTYVLGLSLALIVVALLGEHIMAKIGKVSDPRGWFKKIFGVIFIFVAIAIISGYDKLLEKNDKKDVSINDNGEELFLDIEEKNKKFTLAPDISTPDGFINTPRLNSGQAGPITISQFRGKKVVLLDIWTYSCINCRRTIPYLNQWYKEYEDEGLVIIGLHTPEFSFEKVEENVEKAVKDFGIKYPVVLDNDFSTWNAYKNQYWPRKYLIDIDGYIVYDHAGEGQYKETEVAIQKALVERADRLDMNVEIFSNISKPENVVSVESGKVKSPEVYFGSARNEYLANGIAGRTGEQTLLVPSSISSNKLYLGGTWNMTSEYAESKSVGSIVFSYEAKNVYITAGGAEGVLVEIYKDDVFVKKVIIKNETLYMLIQDTDYGKHVLRIVIPKAGLQAFTFTFG
;
A
#
# COMPACT_ATOMS: atom_id res chain seq x y z
N MET A 1 2.75 6.61 26.63
CA MET A 1 2.99 8.04 26.96
C MET A 1 3.70 8.79 25.84
N LEU A 2 4.79 8.27 25.27
CA LEU A 2 5.53 8.95 24.19
C LEU A 2 4.64 9.35 23.00
N LEU A 3 3.79 8.43 22.51
CA LEU A 3 2.87 8.70 21.39
C LEU A 3 1.84 9.80 21.69
N LEU A 4 1.38 9.95 22.93
CA LEU A 4 0.48 11.04 23.32
C LEU A 4 1.18 12.39 23.21
N LEU A 5 2.43 12.46 23.67
CA LEU A 5 3.24 13.67 23.59
C LEU A 5 3.55 14.02 22.13
N VAL A 6 3.86 13.02 21.30
CA VAL A 6 4.04 13.20 19.85
C VAL A 6 2.75 13.71 19.19
N SER A 7 1.58 13.13 19.49
CA SER A 7 0.29 13.61 18.94
C SER A 7 -0.02 15.04 19.36
N PHE A 8 0.27 15.40 20.61
CA PHE A 8 0.07 16.76 21.12
C PHE A 8 0.98 17.78 20.39
N ILE A 9 2.28 17.47 20.28
CA ILE A 9 3.25 18.31 19.59
C ILE A 9 2.93 18.43 18.10
N ALA A 10 2.53 17.33 17.45
CA ALA A 10 2.06 17.33 16.07
C ALA A 10 0.86 18.29 15.87
N GLY A 11 -0.05 18.35 16.85
CA GLY A 11 -1.16 19.30 16.86
C GLY A 11 -0.68 20.75 16.88
N ILE A 12 0.30 21.06 17.74
CA ILE A 12 0.89 22.40 17.84
C ILE A 12 1.60 22.79 16.53
N LEU A 13 2.45 21.90 16.00
CA LEU A 13 3.23 22.15 14.79
C LEU A 13 2.36 22.30 13.54
N THR A 14 1.15 21.73 13.54
CA THR A 14 0.20 21.87 12.43
C THR A 14 -0.12 23.33 12.13
N VAL A 15 -0.13 24.22 13.13
CA VAL A 15 -0.41 25.66 12.90
C VAL A 15 0.63 26.33 11.99
N LEU A 16 1.86 25.78 11.92
CA LEU A 16 2.93 26.25 11.06
C LEU A 16 2.80 25.76 9.61
N ALA A 17 1.81 24.91 9.30
CA ALA A 17 1.67 24.38 7.96
C ALA A 17 1.42 25.52 6.94
N PRO A 18 2.05 25.44 5.76
CA PRO A 18 1.98 26.49 4.74
C PRO A 18 0.55 26.82 4.28
N CYS A 19 -0.39 25.89 4.45
CA CYS A 19 -1.80 26.04 4.08
C CYS A 19 -2.63 26.79 5.14
N ILE A 20 -2.14 26.83 6.38
CA ILE A 20 -2.84 27.44 7.52
C ILE A 20 -2.45 28.90 7.66
N LEU A 21 -1.18 29.24 7.37
CA LEU A 21 -0.67 30.62 7.42
C LEU A 21 -1.55 31.63 6.66
N PRO A 22 -2.05 31.36 5.43
CA PRO A 22 -2.94 32.29 4.72
C PRO A 22 -4.33 32.45 5.33
N LEU A 23 -4.76 31.50 6.17
CA LEU A 23 -6.07 31.48 6.83
C LEU A 23 -6.03 32.07 8.24
N LEU A 24 -4.85 32.18 8.85
CA LEU A 24 -4.66 32.84 10.15
C LEU A 24 -5.27 34.25 10.20
N PRO A 25 -5.14 35.12 9.17
CA PRO A 25 -5.77 36.43 9.18
C PRO A 25 -7.30 36.37 9.28
N VAL A 26 -7.94 35.32 8.74
CA VAL A 26 -9.39 35.13 8.87
C VAL A 26 -9.76 34.77 10.31
N ILE A 27 -8.99 33.87 10.95
CA ILE A 27 -9.21 33.47 12.34
C ILE A 27 -8.97 34.65 13.30
N ILE A 28 -7.89 35.42 13.08
CA ILE A 28 -7.55 36.62 13.85
C ILE A 28 -8.58 37.74 13.59
N GLY A 29 -8.97 37.94 12.33
CA GLY A 29 -10.00 38.92 11.96
C GLY A 29 -11.36 38.63 12.60
N HIS A 30 -11.65 37.36 12.88
CA HIS A 30 -12.89 36.95 13.52
C HIS A 30 -12.91 37.17 15.04
N SER A 31 -11.75 37.26 15.70
CA SER A 31 -11.65 37.63 17.12
C SER A 31 -11.76 39.14 17.35
N ILE A 32 -11.56 39.96 16.30
CA ILE A 32 -11.53 41.41 16.34
C ILE A 32 -12.74 41.98 15.57
N THR A 33 -13.88 42.08 16.23
CA THR A 33 -15.04 42.85 15.75
C THR A 33 -15.34 43.96 16.75
N ASP A 34 -15.15 45.22 16.34
CA ASP A 34 -15.38 46.44 17.12
C ASP A 34 -14.59 46.52 18.44
N THR A 35 -13.34 47.01 18.33
CA THR A 35 -12.46 47.59 19.39
C THR A 35 -12.32 46.85 20.74
N THR A 36 -12.96 45.70 20.93
CA THR A 36 -12.93 44.88 22.14
C THR A 36 -12.82 43.40 21.77
N PRO A 37 -11.84 42.66 22.32
CA PRO A 37 -11.62 41.26 21.97
C PRO A 37 -12.75 40.37 22.51
N ASN A 38 -13.53 39.78 21.61
CA ASN A 38 -14.63 38.89 22.01
C ASN A 38 -14.12 37.44 22.11
N ARG A 39 -13.50 37.11 23.24
CA ARG A 39 -12.92 35.78 23.53
C ARG A 39 -13.89 34.62 23.29
N ARG A 40 -15.19 34.85 23.48
CA ARG A 40 -16.23 33.81 23.29
C ARG A 40 -16.28 33.31 21.85
N ARG A 41 -16.12 34.19 20.85
CA ARG A 41 -16.15 33.80 19.43
C ARG A 41 -14.96 32.95 19.03
N LEU A 42 -13.78 33.34 19.50
CA LEU A 42 -12.55 32.58 19.27
C LEU A 42 -12.71 31.14 19.76
N PHE A 43 -13.24 30.95 20.98
CA PHE A 43 -13.50 29.60 21.49
C PHE A 43 -14.54 28.84 20.65
N VAL A 44 -15.60 29.49 20.15
CA VAL A 44 -16.60 28.84 19.28
C VAL A 44 -15.99 28.37 17.96
N VAL A 45 -15.16 29.21 17.31
CA VAL A 45 -14.48 28.84 16.05
C VAL A 45 -13.50 27.70 16.28
N VAL A 46 -12.68 27.76 17.33
CA VAL A 46 -11.66 26.74 17.61
C VAL A 46 -12.31 25.41 18.02
N THR A 47 -13.36 25.43 18.83
CA THR A 47 -14.07 24.20 19.22
C THR A 47 -14.81 23.56 18.06
N SER A 48 -15.49 24.34 17.20
CA SER A 48 -16.14 23.82 16.00
C SER A 48 -15.14 23.28 14.96
N LEU A 49 -13.97 23.91 14.83
CA LEU A 49 -12.85 23.37 14.05
C LEU A 49 -12.40 22.01 14.59
N GLY A 50 -12.15 21.90 15.90
CA GLY A 50 -11.72 20.65 16.52
C GLY A 50 -12.72 19.51 16.30
N ILE A 51 -14.02 19.79 16.48
CA ILE A 51 -15.09 18.82 16.20
C ILE A 51 -15.10 18.41 14.72
N SER A 52 -14.94 19.38 13.80
CA SER A 52 -14.91 19.10 12.35
C SER A 52 -13.74 18.20 11.96
N VAL A 53 -12.53 18.44 12.51
CA VAL A 53 -11.36 17.57 12.28
C VAL A 53 -11.63 16.15 12.76
N ILE A 54 -12.23 15.97 13.94
CA ILE A 54 -12.56 14.63 14.48
C ILE A 54 -13.54 13.92 13.54
N LEU A 55 -14.66 14.57 13.21
CA LEU A 55 -15.70 13.99 12.36
C LEU A 55 -15.17 13.62 10.98
N PHE A 56 -14.40 14.53 10.35
CA PHE A 56 -13.83 14.29 9.03
C PHE A 56 -12.81 13.14 9.06
N THR A 57 -11.98 13.04 10.10
CA THR A 57 -11.03 11.93 10.30
C THR A 57 -11.75 10.59 10.39
N LEU A 58 -12.83 10.53 11.18
CA LEU A 58 -13.63 9.30 11.33
C LEU A 58 -14.32 8.91 10.03
N LEU A 59 -14.82 9.90 9.28
CA LEU A 59 -15.45 9.69 7.98
C LEU A 59 -14.45 9.18 6.93
N LEU A 60 -13.23 9.73 6.90
CA LEU A 60 -12.15 9.23 6.03
C LEU A 60 -11.80 7.78 6.35
N LYS A 61 -11.66 7.44 7.65
CA LYS A 61 -11.41 6.06 8.08
C LYS A 61 -12.51 5.10 7.62
N ALA A 62 -13.78 5.47 7.87
CA ALA A 62 -14.92 4.68 7.44
C ALA A 62 -14.96 4.48 5.92
N SER A 63 -14.57 5.51 5.15
CA SER A 63 -14.52 5.45 3.69
C SER A 63 -13.40 4.53 3.19
N SER A 64 -12.22 4.56 3.82
CA SER A 64 -11.09 3.68 3.47
C SER A 64 -11.37 2.19 3.70
N LEU A 65 -12.30 1.84 4.60
CA LEU A 65 -12.73 0.45 4.81
C LEU A 65 -13.67 -0.05 3.69
N LEU A 66 -14.25 0.86 2.91
CA LEU A 66 -15.26 0.54 1.89
C LEU A 66 -14.74 0.70 0.46
N ILE A 67 -13.65 1.44 0.27
CA ILE A 67 -13.16 1.84 -1.05
C ILE A 67 -11.64 1.68 -1.12
N ASP A 68 -11.18 0.69 -1.88
CA ASP A 68 -9.78 0.48 -2.20
C ASP A 68 -9.40 1.31 -3.45
N ILE A 69 -9.07 2.59 -3.25
CA ILE A 69 -8.63 3.49 -4.31
C ILE A 69 -7.11 3.47 -4.41
N PRO A 70 -6.53 3.27 -5.61
CA PRO A 70 -5.08 3.32 -5.83
C PRO A 70 -4.46 4.61 -5.29
N GLN A 71 -3.31 4.51 -4.61
CA GLN A 71 -2.60 5.67 -4.02
C GLN A 71 -2.29 6.76 -5.06
N ASP A 72 -2.08 6.39 -6.33
CA ASP A 72 -1.84 7.33 -7.42
C ASP A 72 -3.03 8.26 -7.70
N PHE A 73 -4.26 7.79 -7.51
CA PHE A 73 -5.44 8.63 -7.70
C PHE A 73 -5.48 9.80 -6.72
N TRP A 74 -5.17 9.53 -5.44
CA TRP A 74 -5.07 10.56 -4.40
C TRP A 74 -3.93 11.53 -4.66
N LYS A 75 -2.80 11.05 -5.18
CA LYS A 75 -1.66 11.88 -5.60
C LYS A 75 -2.06 12.89 -6.68
N TRP A 76 -2.73 12.44 -7.73
CA TRP A 76 -3.19 13.32 -8.83
C TRP A 76 -4.26 14.31 -8.38
N ILE A 77 -5.23 13.88 -7.55
CA ILE A 77 -6.29 14.76 -7.05
C ILE A 77 -5.73 15.84 -6.12
N SER A 78 -4.94 15.45 -5.11
CA SER A 78 -4.39 16.40 -4.14
C SER A 78 -3.42 17.38 -4.81
N GLY A 79 -2.52 16.88 -5.66
CA GLY A 79 -1.62 17.71 -6.46
C GLY A 79 -2.38 18.67 -7.39
N GLY A 80 -3.44 18.19 -8.06
CA GLY A 80 -4.27 19.01 -8.94
C GLY A 80 -5.00 20.14 -8.22
N ILE A 81 -5.56 19.87 -7.03
CA ILE A 81 -6.24 20.89 -6.21
C ILE A 81 -5.24 21.95 -5.73
N ILE A 82 -4.07 21.54 -5.21
CA ILE A 82 -3.04 22.48 -4.74
C ILE A 82 -2.50 23.32 -5.90
N PHE A 83 -2.27 22.71 -7.07
CA PHE A 83 -1.83 23.42 -8.28
C PHE A 83 -2.85 24.47 -8.71
N LEU A 84 -4.13 24.10 -8.77
CA LEU A 84 -5.22 25.01 -9.11
C LEU A 84 -5.27 26.18 -8.13
N PHE A 85 -5.20 25.91 -6.82
CA PHE A 85 -5.21 26.93 -5.79
C PHE A 85 -4.00 27.87 -5.89
N GLY A 86 -2.80 27.32 -6.10
CA GLY A 86 -1.58 28.09 -6.37
C GLY A 86 -1.73 29.01 -7.59
N LEU A 87 -2.29 28.51 -8.69
CA LEU A 87 -2.54 29.30 -9.89
C LEU A 87 -3.51 30.46 -9.62
N THR A 88 -4.58 30.22 -8.85
CA THR A 88 -5.53 31.30 -8.47
C THR A 88 -4.89 32.37 -7.57
N MET A 89 -3.91 31.99 -6.74
CA MET A 89 -3.17 32.93 -5.89
C MET A 89 -2.15 33.77 -6.68
N VAL A 90 -1.52 33.20 -7.72
CA VAL A 90 -0.52 33.91 -8.54
C VAL A 90 -1.20 34.85 -9.54
N PHE A 91 -2.30 34.43 -10.15
CA PHE A 91 -3.00 35.15 -11.23
C PHE A 91 -4.46 35.49 -10.87
N PRO A 92 -4.71 36.39 -9.91
CA PRO A 92 -6.07 36.74 -9.50
C PRO A 92 -6.91 37.34 -10.64
N ASP A 93 -6.29 38.13 -11.53
CA ASP A 93 -6.99 38.82 -12.63
C ASP A 93 -7.50 37.87 -13.73
N LEU A 94 -6.86 36.70 -13.89
CA LEU A 94 -7.29 35.65 -14.83
C LEU A 94 -8.51 34.90 -14.29
N TRP A 95 -8.59 34.74 -12.96
CA TRP A 95 -9.71 34.06 -12.30
C TRP A 95 -11.00 34.89 -12.34
N GLU A 96 -10.91 36.21 -12.16
CA GLU A 96 -12.07 37.11 -12.22
C GLU A 96 -12.71 37.21 -13.62
N LYS A 97 -11.95 36.90 -14.67
CA LYS A 97 -12.45 36.85 -16.06
C LYS A 97 -13.29 35.60 -16.37
N PHE A 98 -13.17 34.54 -15.57
CA PHE A 98 -13.96 33.32 -15.77
C PHE A 98 -15.38 33.48 -15.19
N SER A 99 -16.40 33.40 -16.06
CA SER A 99 -17.82 33.62 -15.72
C SER A 99 -18.36 32.70 -14.62
N PHE A 100 -17.87 31.46 -14.56
CA PHE A 100 -18.20 30.49 -13.52
C PHE A 100 -17.65 30.88 -12.15
N ALA A 101 -16.39 31.34 -12.09
CA ALA A 101 -15.72 31.75 -10.87
C ALA A 101 -16.39 32.99 -10.24
N ASN A 102 -16.80 33.96 -11.07
CA ASN A 102 -17.49 35.16 -10.60
C ASN A 102 -18.85 34.82 -9.97
N THR A 103 -19.62 33.90 -10.58
CA THR A 103 -20.93 33.46 -10.06
C THR A 103 -20.81 32.70 -8.73
N LEU A 104 -19.80 31.84 -8.60
CA LEU A 104 -19.52 31.08 -7.37
C LEU A 104 -18.99 32.00 -6.25
N SER A 105 -18.08 32.92 -6.59
CA SER A 105 -17.53 33.93 -5.67
C SER A 105 -18.61 34.86 -5.11
N ILE A 106 -19.54 35.34 -5.95
CA ILE A 106 -20.64 36.21 -5.52
C ILE A 106 -21.64 35.45 -4.64
N LYS A 107 -22.00 34.20 -4.97
CA LYS A 107 -22.88 33.37 -4.13
C LYS A 107 -22.24 33.04 -2.78
N SER A 108 -20.96 32.66 -2.79
CA SER A 108 -20.19 32.36 -1.57
C SER A 108 -20.04 33.59 -0.69
N ASN A 109 -19.64 34.73 -1.26
CA ASN A 109 -19.51 35.99 -0.54
C ASN A 109 -20.85 36.47 0.03
N LYS A 110 -21.99 36.24 -0.65
CA LYS A 110 -23.33 36.60 -0.15
C LYS A 110 -23.80 35.73 1.02
N VAL A 111 -23.42 34.45 1.05
CA VAL A 111 -23.69 33.54 2.19
C VAL A 111 -22.78 33.89 3.37
N LEU A 112 -21.50 34.15 3.10
CA LEU A 112 -20.53 34.56 4.12
C LEU A 112 -20.85 35.94 4.71
N THR A 113 -21.25 36.93 3.90
CA THR A 113 -21.65 38.29 4.40
C THR A 113 -22.97 38.30 5.18
N LYS A 114 -23.93 37.41 4.86
CA LYS A 114 -25.15 37.25 5.69
C LYS A 114 -24.84 36.70 7.09
N GLY A 115 -23.79 35.89 7.23
CA GLY A 115 -23.24 35.48 8.52
C GLY A 115 -22.37 36.56 9.19
N TYR A 116 -21.67 37.37 8.40
CA TYR A 116 -20.73 38.40 8.85
C TYR A 116 -21.42 39.61 9.54
N GLN A 117 -22.63 39.99 9.10
CA GLN A 117 -23.30 41.20 9.59
C GLN A 117 -24.22 40.99 10.80
N LYS A 118 -24.57 39.74 11.16
CA LYS A 118 -25.33 39.45 12.38
C LYS A 118 -24.39 38.75 13.34
N ASN A 119 -24.23 39.29 14.54
CA ASN A 119 -23.47 38.74 15.67
C ASN A 119 -23.92 37.32 16.08
N SER A 120 -23.80 36.33 15.19
CA SER A 120 -24.47 35.04 15.26
C SER A 120 -23.45 33.93 15.44
N VAL A 121 -23.60 33.19 16.55
CA VAL A 121 -22.80 32.01 16.89
C VAL A 121 -22.79 30.97 15.75
N TRP A 122 -23.88 30.89 14.97
CA TRP A 122 -23.96 29.99 13.81
C TRP A 122 -22.99 30.35 12.68
N GLY A 123 -22.69 31.64 12.48
CA GLY A 123 -21.67 32.07 11.52
C GLY A 123 -20.28 31.58 11.93
N ASP A 124 -19.96 31.73 13.21
CA ASP A 124 -18.69 31.30 13.81
C ASP A 124 -18.49 29.78 13.70
N VAL A 125 -19.56 29.01 13.96
CA VAL A 125 -19.55 27.54 13.83
C VAL A 125 -19.34 27.10 12.38
N ILE A 126 -19.99 27.74 11.40
CA ILE A 126 -19.84 27.39 9.98
C ILE A 126 -18.40 27.64 9.51
N ILE A 127 -17.80 28.75 9.94
CA ILE A 127 -16.40 29.07 9.62
C ILE A 127 -15.49 27.99 10.20
N GLY A 128 -15.57 27.69 11.50
CA GLY A 128 -14.75 26.64 12.11
C GLY A 128 -14.99 25.26 11.49
N ALA A 129 -16.24 24.90 11.19
CA ALA A 129 -16.59 23.64 10.56
C ALA A 129 -15.99 23.49 9.16
N SER A 130 -15.99 24.57 8.36
CA SER A 130 -15.42 24.58 7.00
C SER A 130 -13.90 24.41 6.97
N LEU A 131 -13.21 24.84 8.02
CA LEU A 131 -11.75 24.79 8.11
C LEU A 131 -11.23 23.38 8.45
N GLY A 132 -12.04 22.52 9.08
CA GLY A 132 -11.62 21.17 9.51
C GLY A 132 -11.10 20.28 8.37
N PRO A 133 -11.83 20.11 7.25
CA PRO A 133 -11.36 19.35 6.09
C PRO A 133 -10.07 19.93 5.48
N ILE A 134 -9.96 21.26 5.44
CA ILE A 134 -8.78 21.96 4.89
C ILE A 134 -7.54 21.65 5.74
N PHE A 135 -7.67 21.71 7.07
CA PHE A 135 -6.59 21.42 8.01
C PHE A 135 -6.19 19.94 7.96
N SER A 136 -7.15 19.04 7.74
CA SER A 136 -6.89 17.60 7.64
C SER A 136 -6.17 17.25 6.34
N ALA A 137 -6.54 17.88 5.22
CA ALA A 137 -5.98 17.58 3.91
C ALA A 137 -4.57 18.15 3.67
N CYS A 138 -4.18 19.18 4.42
CA CYS A 138 -2.97 19.98 4.12
C CYS A 138 -1.93 20.00 5.25
N SER A 139 -2.09 19.14 6.26
CA SER A 139 -1.17 19.03 7.39
C SER A 139 -0.26 17.79 7.23
N PRO A 140 1.05 17.96 7.01
CA PRO A 140 1.99 16.84 6.93
C PRO A 140 2.04 16.02 8.24
N THR A 141 1.86 16.70 9.37
CA THR A 141 1.84 16.08 10.71
C THR A 141 0.56 15.29 10.98
N TYR A 142 -0.54 15.61 10.30
CA TYR A 142 -1.78 14.83 10.36
C TYR A 142 -1.62 13.46 9.70
N PHE A 143 -0.82 13.36 8.62
CA PHE A 143 -0.50 12.07 7.99
C PHE A 143 0.27 11.14 8.93
N VAL A 144 1.22 11.67 9.70
CA VAL A 144 1.94 10.91 10.74
C VAL A 144 0.97 10.31 11.74
N ILE A 145 -0.07 11.07 12.14
CA ILE A 145 -1.11 10.55 13.03
C ILE A 145 -1.89 9.45 12.34
N LEU A 146 -2.39 9.64 11.12
CA LEU A 146 -3.08 8.55 10.41
C LEU A 146 -2.22 7.28 10.32
N ALA A 147 -0.95 7.40 9.91
CA ALA A 147 -0.05 6.27 9.74
C ALA A 147 0.29 5.54 11.06
N THR A 148 0.47 6.29 12.15
CA THR A 148 0.90 5.72 13.44
C THR A 148 -0.25 5.31 14.36
N VAL A 149 -1.41 5.96 14.22
CA VAL A 149 -2.53 5.87 15.17
C VAL A 149 -3.65 4.97 14.66
N LEU A 150 -3.87 4.89 13.34
CA LEU A 150 -4.91 4.01 12.76
C LEU A 150 -4.68 2.51 12.99
N PRO A 151 -3.44 1.95 12.98
CA PRO A 151 -3.23 0.51 13.09
C PRO A 151 -3.27 -0.02 14.54
N VAL A 152 -3.17 0.83 15.57
CA VAL A 152 -2.89 0.42 16.97
C VAL A 152 -4.17 0.22 17.81
N SER A 153 -5.27 -0.23 17.19
CA SER A 153 -6.65 -0.33 17.73
C SER A 153 -7.50 0.95 17.66
N LEU A 154 -8.82 0.77 17.50
CA LEU A 154 -9.78 1.87 17.30
C LEU A 154 -9.91 2.79 18.53
N PHE A 155 -9.81 2.24 19.74
CA PHE A 155 -9.96 2.99 20.99
C PHE A 155 -8.76 3.91 21.27
N LEU A 156 -7.54 3.38 21.18
CA LEU A 156 -6.31 4.17 21.27
C LEU A 156 -6.26 5.24 20.17
N GLY A 157 -6.77 4.89 18.99
CA GLY A 157 -6.91 5.80 17.85
C GLY A 157 -7.62 7.11 18.19
N ILE A 158 -8.77 6.98 18.85
CA ILE A 158 -9.62 8.11 19.24
C ILE A 158 -8.92 8.98 20.29
N ILE A 159 -8.25 8.38 21.28
CA ILE A 159 -7.54 9.13 22.33
C ILE A 159 -6.44 10.02 21.74
N TYR A 160 -5.64 9.48 20.81
CA TYR A 160 -4.57 10.24 20.16
C TYR A 160 -5.12 11.36 19.27
N LEU A 161 -6.24 11.12 18.57
CA LEU A 161 -6.94 12.14 17.80
C LEU A 161 -7.43 13.29 18.69
N PHE A 162 -8.01 13.00 19.86
CA PHE A 162 -8.39 14.03 20.82
C PHE A 162 -7.18 14.83 21.32
N THR A 163 -6.07 14.16 21.61
CA THR A 163 -4.85 14.81 22.08
C THR A 163 -4.24 15.73 21.02
N TYR A 164 -4.27 15.32 19.76
CA TYR A 164 -3.89 16.15 18.63
C TYR A 164 -4.75 17.40 18.50
N VAL A 165 -6.08 17.25 18.56
CA VAL A 165 -7.02 18.37 18.45
C VAL A 165 -6.86 19.36 19.62
N LEU A 166 -6.53 18.88 20.82
CA LEU A 166 -6.19 19.73 21.95
C LEU A 166 -4.93 20.57 21.69
N GLY A 167 -3.87 19.95 21.16
CA GLY A 167 -2.64 20.66 20.79
C GLY A 167 -2.87 21.74 19.72
N LEU A 168 -3.62 21.38 18.67
CA LEU A 168 -4.02 22.30 17.60
C LEU A 168 -4.84 23.49 18.13
N SER A 169 -5.84 23.20 18.96
CA SER A 169 -6.74 24.22 19.53
C SER A 169 -5.97 25.19 20.41
N LEU A 170 -5.07 24.68 21.25
CA LEU A 170 -4.23 25.50 22.12
C LEU A 170 -3.33 26.44 21.31
N ALA A 171 -2.65 25.90 20.28
CA ALA A 171 -1.76 26.69 19.44
C ALA A 171 -2.52 27.79 18.68
N LEU A 172 -3.72 27.50 18.15
CA LEU A 172 -4.55 28.50 17.48
C LEU A 172 -5.04 29.60 18.41
N ILE A 173 -5.40 29.27 19.66
CA ILE A 173 -5.78 30.28 20.67
C ILE A 173 -4.57 31.18 20.96
N VAL A 174 -3.38 30.61 21.16
CA VAL A 174 -2.15 31.37 21.43
C VAL A 174 -1.82 32.29 20.26
N VAL A 175 -1.87 31.79 19.02
CA VAL A 175 -1.60 32.59 17.81
C VAL A 175 -2.65 33.69 17.62
N ALA A 176 -3.93 33.42 17.89
CA ALA A 176 -4.96 34.43 17.80
C ALA A 176 -4.76 35.58 18.80
N LEU A 177 -4.43 35.25 20.06
CA LEU A 177 -4.16 36.25 21.10
C LEU A 177 -2.88 37.05 20.84
N LEU A 178 -1.80 36.41 20.36
CA LEU A 178 -0.56 37.09 19.98
C LEU A 178 -0.73 37.93 18.70
N GLY A 179 -1.57 37.45 17.78
CA GLY A 179 -1.87 38.06 16.50
C GLY A 179 -2.49 39.46 16.64
N GLU A 180 -3.25 39.71 17.70
CA GLU A 180 -3.82 41.03 18.03
C GLU A 180 -2.73 42.11 18.14
N HIS A 181 -1.58 41.78 18.74
CA HIS A 181 -0.48 42.73 18.95
C HIS A 181 0.37 42.92 17.69
N ILE A 182 0.49 41.85 16.89
CA ILE A 182 1.33 41.80 15.69
C ILE A 182 0.62 42.48 14.50
N MET A 183 -0.70 42.26 14.34
CA MET A 183 -1.49 42.83 13.25
C MET A 183 -1.57 44.36 13.30
N ALA A 184 -1.59 44.96 14.49
CA ALA A 184 -1.55 46.42 14.66
C ALA A 184 -0.27 47.07 14.08
N LYS A 185 0.82 46.30 13.95
CA LYS A 185 2.13 46.76 13.44
C LYS A 185 2.39 46.38 11.98
N ILE A 186 1.66 45.38 11.46
CA ILE A 186 1.93 44.72 10.17
C ILE A 186 0.85 45.01 9.12
N GLY A 187 -0.11 45.91 9.38
CA GLY A 187 -1.24 46.22 8.48
C GLY A 187 -0.91 46.57 7.01
N LYS A 188 0.36 46.84 6.66
CA LYS A 188 0.84 47.02 5.27
C LYS A 188 1.25 45.73 4.53
N VAL A 189 1.47 44.60 5.22
CA VAL A 189 1.92 43.33 4.60
C VAL A 189 0.76 42.42 4.21
N SER A 190 -0.42 42.60 4.81
CA SER A 190 -1.65 41.84 4.52
C SER A 190 -2.50 42.44 3.40
N ASP A 191 -1.91 43.09 2.39
CA ASP A 191 -2.67 43.56 1.22
C ASP A 191 -3.22 42.34 0.44
N PRO A 192 -4.55 42.23 0.20
CA PRO A 192 -5.14 41.14 -0.58
C PRO A 192 -4.58 40.98 -2.00
N ARG A 193 -3.92 42.03 -2.54
CA ARG A 193 -3.23 42.05 -3.85
C ARG A 193 -1.70 42.07 -3.72
N GLY A 194 -1.17 41.93 -2.51
CA GLY A 194 0.25 42.05 -2.21
C GLY A 194 1.11 40.89 -2.71
N TRP A 195 2.43 41.13 -2.81
CA TRP A 195 3.43 40.14 -3.22
C TRP A 195 3.41 38.89 -2.32
N PHE A 196 3.11 39.03 -1.02
CA PHE A 196 3.08 37.90 -0.07
C PHE A 196 2.20 36.73 -0.56
N LYS A 197 0.98 37.01 -1.05
CA LYS A 197 0.08 35.98 -1.60
C LYS A 197 0.64 35.30 -2.86
N LYS A 198 1.31 36.07 -3.72
CA LYS A 198 1.97 35.54 -4.93
C LYS A 198 3.14 34.61 -4.58
N ILE A 199 3.91 34.91 -3.54
CA ILE A 199 5.02 34.04 -3.07
C ILE A 199 4.47 32.69 -2.64
N PHE A 200 3.44 32.68 -1.78
CA PHE A 200 2.81 31.42 -1.35
C PHE A 200 2.16 30.65 -2.51
N GLY A 201 1.54 31.36 -3.46
CA GLY A 201 1.01 30.75 -4.68
C GLY A 201 2.08 30.05 -5.52
N VAL A 202 3.25 30.68 -5.69
CA VAL A 202 4.40 30.07 -6.39
C VAL A 202 4.92 28.84 -5.63
N ILE A 203 5.05 28.93 -4.30
CA ILE A 203 5.46 27.79 -3.46
C ILE A 203 4.48 26.61 -3.62
N PHE A 204 3.16 26.86 -3.60
CA PHE A 204 2.17 25.80 -3.81
C PHE A 204 2.24 25.16 -5.18
N ILE A 205 2.54 25.93 -6.23
CA ILE A 205 2.75 25.38 -7.58
C ILE A 205 3.96 24.44 -7.57
N PHE A 206 5.09 24.85 -6.97
CA PHE A 206 6.28 23.99 -6.87
C PHE A 206 6.01 22.72 -6.06
N VAL A 207 5.35 22.84 -4.90
CA VAL A 207 4.98 21.69 -4.07
C VAL A 207 4.04 20.75 -4.81
N ALA A 208 3.04 21.27 -5.53
CA ALA A 208 2.13 20.45 -6.33
C ALA A 208 2.85 19.70 -7.45
N ILE A 209 3.79 20.36 -8.14
CA ILE A 209 4.62 19.72 -9.18
C ILE A 209 5.51 18.64 -8.55
N ALA A 210 6.10 18.90 -7.38
CA ALA A 210 6.92 17.91 -6.67
C ALA A 210 6.10 16.67 -6.27
N ILE A 211 4.88 16.86 -5.75
CA ILE A 211 3.95 15.78 -5.43
C ILE A 211 3.56 15.01 -6.70
N ILE A 212 3.15 15.67 -7.78
CA ILE A 212 2.72 15.00 -9.02
C ILE A 212 3.88 14.21 -9.66
N SER A 213 5.08 14.77 -9.66
CA SER A 213 6.28 14.12 -10.20
C SER A 213 6.82 13.00 -9.32
N GLY A 214 6.38 12.89 -8.05
CA GLY A 214 6.90 11.90 -7.09
C GLY A 214 8.29 12.23 -6.56
N TYR A 215 8.71 13.49 -6.69
CA TYR A 215 10.02 13.96 -6.23
C TYR A 215 10.08 14.05 -4.69
N ASP A 216 8.94 14.23 -4.05
CA ASP A 216 8.75 14.09 -2.60
C ASP A 216 9.22 12.72 -2.08
N LYS A 217 8.89 11.64 -2.80
CA LYS A 217 9.35 10.28 -2.47
C LYS A 217 10.87 10.10 -2.69
N LEU A 218 11.47 10.81 -3.63
CA LEU A 218 12.92 10.77 -3.85
C LEU A 218 13.69 11.50 -2.73
N LEU A 219 13.11 12.57 -2.18
CA LEU A 219 13.68 13.28 -1.03
C LEU A 219 13.57 12.45 0.25
N GLU A 220 12.44 11.77 0.51
CA GLU A 220 12.34 10.79 1.62
C GLU A 220 13.28 9.59 1.44
N LYS A 221 13.54 9.17 0.19
CA LYS A 221 14.47 8.07 -0.12
C LYS A 221 15.94 8.44 0.14
N ASN A 222 16.28 9.72 0.07
CA ASN A 222 17.62 10.23 0.39
C ASN A 222 17.84 10.51 1.88
N ASP A 223 16.79 10.65 2.68
CA ASP A 223 16.89 10.93 4.13
C ASP A 223 16.99 9.66 4.99
N LYS A 224 16.78 8.46 4.41
CA LYS A 224 17.14 7.18 5.05
C LYS A 224 18.58 6.79 4.71
N LYS A 225 19.56 7.63 5.05
CA LYS A 225 20.92 7.14 5.16
C LYS A 225 20.99 6.23 6.38
N ASP A 226 21.02 4.90 6.17
CA ASP A 226 21.48 3.92 7.18
C ASP A 226 23.01 4.01 7.37
N VAL A 227 23.50 5.23 7.30
CA VAL A 227 24.90 5.58 7.18
C VAL A 227 25.08 6.82 8.03
N SER A 228 25.77 6.69 9.16
CA SER A 228 26.26 7.79 9.96
C SER A 228 27.50 8.39 9.28
N ILE A 229 27.77 9.67 9.50
CA ILE A 229 28.98 10.32 8.98
C ILE A 229 29.85 10.61 10.20
N ASN A 230 31.06 10.05 10.25
CA ASN A 230 31.99 10.36 11.33
C ASN A 230 32.56 11.79 11.20
N ASP A 231 33.25 12.29 12.22
CA ASP A 231 33.86 13.63 12.22
C ASP A 231 34.86 13.87 11.06
N ASN A 232 35.32 12.80 10.40
CA ASN A 232 36.22 12.83 9.26
C ASN A 232 35.49 12.77 7.89
N GLY A 233 34.15 12.69 7.89
CA GLY A 233 33.34 12.64 6.67
C GLY A 233 33.18 11.25 6.04
N GLU A 234 33.56 10.18 6.74
CA GLU A 234 33.38 8.80 6.26
C GLU A 234 31.97 8.30 6.56
N GLU A 235 31.37 7.69 5.55
CA GLU A 235 30.08 7.00 5.62
C GLU A 235 30.23 5.68 6.39
N LEU A 236 29.85 5.66 7.67
CA LEU A 236 29.83 4.48 8.53
C LEU A 236 28.44 3.85 8.57
N PHE A 237 28.33 2.53 8.57
CA PHE A 237 27.06 1.86 8.83
C PHE A 237 26.57 2.13 10.27
N LEU A 238 25.24 2.21 10.45
CA LEU A 238 24.63 2.41 11.77
C LEU A 238 25.11 1.39 12.78
N ASP A 239 25.35 1.78 14.03
CA ASP A 239 25.69 0.82 15.08
C ASP A 239 24.48 -0.01 15.54
N ILE A 240 24.72 -1.02 16.38
CA ILE A 240 23.66 -1.92 16.89
C ILE A 240 22.62 -1.17 17.74
N GLU A 241 23.03 -0.13 18.49
CA GLU A 241 22.09 0.64 19.32
C GLU A 241 21.17 1.51 18.48
N GLU A 242 21.68 2.12 17.42
CA GLU A 242 20.93 2.88 16.43
C GLU A 242 19.98 1.97 15.65
N LYS A 243 20.45 0.80 15.22
CA LYS A 243 19.62 -0.21 14.55
C LYS A 243 18.47 -0.68 15.43
N ASN A 244 18.71 -0.95 16.72
CA ASN A 244 17.67 -1.35 17.67
C ASN A 244 16.54 -0.32 17.79
N LYS A 245 16.82 0.97 17.57
CA LYS A 245 15.80 2.03 17.62
C LYS A 245 15.02 2.17 16.30
N LYS A 246 15.62 1.80 15.18
CA LYS A 246 15.10 2.04 13.82
C LYS A 246 14.46 0.81 13.19
N PHE A 247 15.05 -0.37 13.40
CA PHE A 247 14.70 -1.60 12.72
C PHE A 247 14.16 -2.66 13.67
N THR A 248 13.37 -3.58 13.12
CA THR A 248 12.85 -4.72 13.86
C THR A 248 13.82 -5.89 13.72
N LEU A 249 14.19 -6.50 14.85
CA LEU A 249 14.95 -7.75 14.84
C LEU A 249 14.10 -8.84 14.18
N ALA A 250 14.67 -9.56 13.23
CA ALA A 250 13.97 -10.61 12.51
C ALA A 250 13.52 -11.74 13.47
N PRO A 251 12.21 -12.07 13.52
CA PRO A 251 11.75 -13.29 14.16
C PRO A 251 12.45 -14.51 13.56
N ASP A 252 12.58 -15.58 14.34
CA ASP A 252 13.11 -16.84 13.79
C ASP A 252 12.00 -17.65 13.09
N ILE A 253 12.41 -18.69 12.38
CA ILE A 253 11.50 -19.69 11.82
C ILE A 253 10.81 -20.41 12.99
N SER A 254 9.48 -20.39 12.97
CA SER A 254 8.61 -21.05 13.93
C SER A 254 8.04 -22.33 13.32
N THR A 255 7.95 -23.39 14.14
CA THR A 255 7.27 -24.67 13.86
C THR A 255 7.26 -25.13 12.38
N PRO A 256 8.44 -25.28 11.73
CA PRO A 256 8.51 -25.67 10.33
C PRO A 256 8.07 -27.12 10.13
N ASP A 257 7.29 -27.36 9.07
CA ASP A 257 6.74 -28.70 8.74
C ASP A 257 7.71 -29.54 7.91
N GLY A 258 8.66 -28.91 7.23
CA GLY A 258 9.58 -29.58 6.30
C GLY A 258 10.67 -28.65 5.80
N PHE A 259 11.71 -29.26 5.23
CA PHE A 259 12.89 -28.56 4.73
C PHE A 259 13.30 -29.13 3.38
N ILE A 260 13.56 -28.26 2.41
CA ILE A 260 14.02 -28.63 1.08
C ILE A 260 15.29 -27.83 0.78
N ASN A 261 16.28 -28.46 0.14
CA ASN A 261 17.59 -27.86 -0.17
C ASN A 261 18.37 -27.31 1.05
N THR A 262 18.13 -27.80 2.27
CA THR A 262 18.93 -27.43 3.45
C THR A 262 20.11 -28.40 3.68
N PRO A 263 21.13 -28.02 4.48
CA PRO A 263 22.21 -28.93 4.86
C PRO A 263 21.67 -30.25 5.43
N ARG A 264 22.21 -31.37 4.96
CA ARG A 264 21.69 -32.69 5.34
C ARG A 264 22.10 -33.10 6.75
N LEU A 265 21.18 -33.75 7.45
CA LEU A 265 21.46 -34.51 8.67
C LEU A 265 22.26 -35.78 8.35
N ASN A 266 22.85 -36.41 9.38
CA ASN A 266 23.51 -37.71 9.24
C ASN A 266 22.58 -38.81 8.70
N SER A 267 21.26 -38.63 8.81
CA SER A 267 20.22 -39.50 8.23
C SER A 267 20.05 -39.32 6.72
N GLY A 268 20.71 -38.34 6.09
CA GLY A 268 20.57 -38.01 4.67
C GLY A 268 19.38 -37.11 4.33
N GLN A 269 18.51 -36.79 5.29
CA GLN A 269 17.40 -35.85 5.16
C GLN A 269 17.85 -34.40 5.29
N ALA A 270 17.09 -33.47 4.71
CA ALA A 270 17.26 -32.04 4.88
C ALA A 270 17.16 -31.66 6.37
N GLY A 271 18.15 -30.92 6.88
CA GLY A 271 18.23 -30.52 8.28
C GLY A 271 17.57 -29.18 8.58
N PRO A 272 17.32 -28.87 9.85
CA PRO A 272 16.68 -27.62 10.24
C PRO A 272 17.58 -26.42 9.94
N ILE A 273 16.95 -25.32 9.54
CA ILE A 273 17.58 -24.03 9.27
C ILE A 273 16.85 -22.97 10.09
N THR A 274 17.59 -22.04 10.70
CA THR A 274 17.06 -20.88 11.43
C THR A 274 17.61 -19.60 10.84
N ILE A 275 16.96 -18.48 11.12
CA ILE A 275 17.47 -17.15 10.75
C ILE A 275 18.58 -16.74 11.71
N SER A 276 18.44 -17.05 13.01
CA SER A 276 19.41 -16.62 14.03
C SER A 276 20.81 -17.21 13.84
N GLN A 277 20.95 -18.38 13.20
CA GLN A 277 22.27 -18.98 12.97
C GLN A 277 23.16 -18.18 11.98
N PHE A 278 22.54 -17.32 11.17
CA PHE A 278 23.21 -16.49 10.17
C PHE A 278 23.65 -15.13 10.72
N ARG A 279 23.16 -14.73 11.91
CA ARG A 279 23.58 -13.50 12.57
C ARG A 279 25.09 -13.50 12.80
N GLY A 280 25.73 -12.38 12.47
CA GLY A 280 27.17 -12.19 12.47
C GLY A 280 27.91 -12.87 11.31
N LYS A 281 27.21 -13.51 10.36
CA LYS A 281 27.86 -14.33 9.32
C LYS A 281 27.40 -14.05 7.90
N LYS A 282 26.08 -13.93 7.67
CA LYS A 282 25.47 -13.82 6.35
C LYS A 282 24.33 -12.80 6.36
N VAL A 283 24.04 -12.25 5.19
CA VAL A 283 22.82 -11.48 4.91
C VAL A 283 21.73 -12.49 4.51
N VAL A 284 20.53 -12.37 5.07
CA VAL A 284 19.41 -13.29 4.79
C VAL A 284 18.31 -12.57 4.02
N LEU A 285 17.90 -13.10 2.87
CA LEU A 285 16.67 -12.69 2.19
C LEU A 285 15.60 -13.75 2.45
N LEU A 286 14.64 -13.45 3.32
CA LEU A 286 13.47 -14.30 3.53
C LEU A 286 12.42 -13.97 2.46
N ASP A 287 12.12 -14.92 1.58
CA ASP A 287 11.11 -14.82 0.54
C ASP A 287 9.90 -15.68 0.89
N ILE A 288 8.77 -15.04 1.17
CA ILE A 288 7.51 -15.73 1.45
C ILE A 288 6.77 -15.96 0.14
N TRP A 289 6.50 -17.23 -0.18
CA TRP A 289 5.95 -17.64 -1.47
C TRP A 289 5.03 -18.86 -1.36
N THR A 290 4.28 -19.13 -2.43
CA THR A 290 3.60 -20.41 -2.65
C THR A 290 3.67 -20.77 -4.13
N TYR A 291 3.69 -22.06 -4.47
CA TYR A 291 4.06 -22.49 -5.82
C TYR A 291 2.97 -22.28 -6.88
N SER A 292 1.69 -22.23 -6.51
CA SER A 292 0.61 -21.96 -7.48
C SER A 292 0.35 -20.47 -7.70
N CYS A 293 0.99 -19.58 -6.93
CA CYS A 293 0.88 -18.13 -7.11
C CYS A 293 1.67 -17.65 -8.34
N ILE A 294 0.98 -17.03 -9.31
CA ILE A 294 1.64 -16.55 -10.54
C ILE A 294 2.66 -15.44 -10.25
N ASN A 295 2.38 -14.55 -9.30
CA ASN A 295 3.27 -13.46 -8.91
C ASN A 295 4.57 -14.00 -8.30
N CYS A 296 4.48 -15.03 -7.45
CA CYS A 296 5.65 -15.76 -6.96
C CYS A 296 6.44 -16.38 -8.12
N ARG A 297 5.76 -17.09 -9.03
CA ARG A 297 6.42 -17.73 -10.19
C ARG A 297 7.19 -16.75 -11.07
N ARG A 298 6.67 -15.54 -11.30
CA ARG A 298 7.37 -14.48 -12.04
C ARG A 298 8.54 -13.86 -11.29
N THR A 299 8.54 -13.96 -9.95
CA THR A 299 9.61 -13.45 -9.10
C THR A 299 10.79 -14.42 -8.98
N ILE A 300 10.54 -15.73 -9.00
CA ILE A 300 11.58 -16.77 -8.80
C ILE A 300 12.81 -16.61 -9.73
N PRO A 301 12.69 -16.26 -11.03
CA PRO A 301 13.87 -16.04 -11.87
C PRO A 301 14.85 -15.00 -11.32
N TYR A 302 14.35 -13.93 -10.67
CA TYR A 302 15.19 -12.94 -10.01
C TYR A 302 15.88 -13.50 -8.77
N LEU A 303 15.14 -14.24 -7.94
CA LEU A 303 15.69 -14.88 -6.74
C LEU A 303 16.78 -15.89 -7.08
N ASN A 304 16.56 -16.71 -8.10
CA ASN A 304 17.55 -17.67 -8.59
C ASN A 304 18.83 -16.96 -9.08
N GLN A 305 18.68 -15.84 -9.80
CA GLN A 305 19.82 -15.05 -10.27
C GLN A 305 20.58 -14.42 -9.11
N TRP A 306 19.89 -13.76 -8.17
CA TRP A 306 20.53 -13.17 -6.99
C TRP A 306 21.21 -14.21 -6.09
N TYR A 307 20.60 -15.38 -5.92
CA TYR A 307 21.23 -16.45 -5.16
C TYR A 307 22.53 -16.89 -5.82
N LYS A 308 22.51 -17.12 -7.14
CA LYS A 308 23.70 -17.50 -7.91
C LYS A 308 24.80 -16.44 -7.85
N GLU A 309 24.44 -15.17 -7.88
CA GLU A 309 25.40 -14.06 -7.98
C GLU A 309 26.02 -13.70 -6.62
N TYR A 310 25.23 -13.75 -5.54
CA TYR A 310 25.64 -13.22 -4.23
C TYR A 310 25.84 -14.28 -3.15
N GLU A 311 25.60 -15.57 -3.39
CA GLU A 311 25.77 -16.63 -2.38
C GLU A 311 27.21 -16.67 -1.83
N ASP A 312 28.22 -16.55 -2.71
CA ASP A 312 29.64 -16.54 -2.34
C ASP A 312 30.06 -15.25 -1.62
N GLU A 313 29.34 -14.14 -1.84
CA GLU A 313 29.55 -12.85 -1.17
C GLU A 313 28.89 -12.81 0.23
N GLY A 314 28.12 -13.84 0.57
CA GLY A 314 27.52 -14.02 1.89
C GLY A 314 26.01 -13.81 1.95
N LEU A 315 25.31 -13.79 0.81
CA LEU A 315 23.85 -13.86 0.77
C LEU A 315 23.39 -15.30 1.04
N VAL A 316 22.29 -15.45 1.76
CA VAL A 316 21.47 -16.66 1.75
C VAL A 316 20.01 -16.26 1.52
N ILE A 317 19.37 -16.91 0.55
CA ILE A 317 17.92 -16.79 0.37
C ILE A 317 17.25 -17.94 1.13
N ILE A 318 16.17 -17.66 1.86
CA ILE A 318 15.32 -18.67 2.47
C ILE A 318 13.93 -18.50 1.87
N GLY A 319 13.49 -19.47 1.07
CA GLY A 319 12.13 -19.52 0.55
C GLY A 319 11.18 -20.08 1.61
N LEU A 320 10.45 -19.23 2.31
CA LEU A 320 9.38 -19.65 3.21
C LEU A 320 8.14 -19.99 2.38
N HIS A 321 7.88 -21.28 2.21
CA HIS A 321 6.70 -21.77 1.51
C HIS A 321 5.51 -21.81 2.48
N THR A 322 4.67 -20.78 2.44
CA THR A 322 3.42 -20.72 3.20
C THR A 322 2.25 -21.00 2.23
N PRO A 323 1.49 -22.08 2.40
CA PRO A 323 0.50 -22.55 1.42
C PRO A 323 -0.75 -21.66 1.40
N GLU A 324 -1.27 -21.36 0.21
CA GLU A 324 -2.57 -20.71 0.03
C GLU A 324 -3.73 -21.72 -0.02
N PHE A 325 -3.46 -22.94 -0.50
CA PHE A 325 -4.44 -24.02 -0.59
C PHE A 325 -3.96 -25.31 0.08
N SER A 326 -4.89 -26.20 0.44
CA SER A 326 -4.57 -27.44 1.15
C SER A 326 -3.62 -28.35 0.37
N PHE A 327 -3.71 -28.39 -0.97
CA PHE A 327 -2.82 -29.20 -1.81
C PHE A 327 -1.37 -28.69 -1.84
N GLU A 328 -1.14 -27.46 -1.39
CA GLU A 328 0.20 -26.86 -1.29
C GLU A 328 0.92 -27.23 0.02
N LYS A 329 0.20 -27.84 0.99
CA LYS A 329 0.80 -28.38 2.23
C LYS A 329 1.58 -29.67 2.02
N VAL A 330 1.35 -30.34 0.89
CA VAL A 330 1.97 -31.63 0.57
C VAL A 330 3.41 -31.41 0.13
N GLU A 331 4.37 -31.85 0.94
CA GLU A 331 5.80 -31.62 0.72
C GLU A 331 6.28 -32.09 -0.67
N GLU A 332 5.82 -33.25 -1.13
CA GLU A 332 6.16 -33.78 -2.47
C GLU A 332 5.76 -32.84 -3.61
N ASN A 333 4.65 -32.13 -3.47
CA ASN A 333 4.22 -31.13 -4.47
C ASN A 333 5.16 -29.91 -4.46
N VAL A 334 5.56 -29.47 -3.27
CA VAL A 334 6.50 -28.36 -3.08
C VAL A 334 7.89 -28.73 -3.61
N GLU A 335 8.40 -29.91 -3.30
CA GLU A 335 9.67 -30.43 -3.81
C GLU A 335 9.70 -30.47 -5.34
N LYS A 336 8.62 -30.95 -5.95
CA LYS A 336 8.47 -30.94 -7.40
C LYS A 336 8.52 -29.53 -7.96
N ALA A 337 7.78 -28.59 -7.36
CA ALA A 337 7.80 -27.19 -7.78
C ALA A 337 9.18 -26.54 -7.62
N VAL A 338 9.86 -26.78 -6.49
CA VAL A 338 11.24 -26.33 -6.23
C VAL A 338 12.17 -26.82 -7.34
N LYS A 339 12.05 -28.09 -7.74
CA LYS A 339 12.82 -28.66 -8.84
C LYS A 339 12.46 -28.04 -10.20
N ASP A 340 11.18 -27.94 -10.51
CA ASP A 340 10.67 -27.42 -11.79
C ASP A 340 11.03 -25.94 -11.99
N PHE A 341 11.09 -25.16 -10.92
CA PHE A 341 11.48 -23.74 -10.95
C PHE A 341 12.99 -23.53 -10.79
N GLY A 342 13.79 -24.60 -10.66
CA GLY A 342 15.24 -24.51 -10.54
C GLY A 342 15.71 -23.85 -9.24
N ILE A 343 14.89 -23.84 -8.19
CA ILE A 343 15.23 -23.25 -6.90
C ILE A 343 16.35 -24.09 -6.25
N LYS A 344 17.46 -23.41 -5.92
CA LYS A 344 18.64 -24.01 -5.28
C LYS A 344 18.83 -23.58 -3.83
N TYR A 345 18.29 -22.41 -3.49
CA TYR A 345 18.32 -21.92 -2.12
C TYR A 345 17.44 -22.77 -1.19
N PRO A 346 17.71 -22.77 0.12
CA PRO A 346 16.87 -23.39 1.15
C PRO A 346 15.41 -22.99 1.06
N VAL A 347 14.51 -23.98 1.21
CA VAL A 347 13.07 -23.79 1.32
C VAL A 347 12.56 -24.42 2.61
N VAL A 348 11.68 -23.71 3.30
CA VAL A 348 11.08 -24.11 4.57
C VAL A 348 9.57 -24.13 4.43
N LEU A 349 8.92 -25.21 4.84
CA LEU A 349 7.47 -25.34 4.79
C LEU A 349 6.85 -24.75 6.07
N ASP A 350 5.90 -23.84 5.91
CA ASP A 350 5.19 -23.11 6.97
C ASP A 350 3.68 -23.41 6.86
N ASN A 351 3.29 -24.67 6.98
CA ASN A 351 1.92 -25.13 6.72
C ASN A 351 0.93 -24.68 7.80
N ASP A 352 1.43 -24.35 9.00
CA ASP A 352 0.67 -23.82 10.13
C ASP A 352 0.66 -22.28 10.20
N PHE A 353 1.31 -21.59 9.25
CA PHE A 353 1.43 -20.13 9.17
C PHE A 353 2.14 -19.50 10.38
N SER A 354 2.86 -20.26 11.19
CA SER A 354 3.47 -19.72 12.40
C SER A 354 4.54 -18.67 12.11
N THR A 355 5.41 -18.92 11.12
CA THR A 355 6.44 -17.97 10.69
C THR A 355 5.81 -16.80 9.95
N TRP A 356 4.85 -17.06 9.06
CA TRP A 356 4.02 -16.04 8.41
C TRP A 356 3.41 -15.06 9.43
N ASN A 357 2.83 -15.58 10.51
CA ASN A 357 2.20 -14.78 11.56
C ASN A 357 3.22 -14.03 12.42
N ALA A 358 4.38 -14.63 12.71
CA ALA A 358 5.47 -13.97 13.43
C ALA A 358 5.97 -12.72 12.68
N TYR A 359 6.01 -12.79 11.35
CA TYR A 359 6.34 -11.67 10.47
C TYR A 359 5.18 -10.72 10.19
N LYS A 360 3.98 -11.00 10.72
CA LYS A 360 2.73 -10.27 10.46
C LYS A 360 2.48 -10.11 8.96
N ASN A 361 2.77 -11.15 8.19
CA ASN A 361 2.63 -11.11 6.74
C ASN A 361 1.16 -11.21 6.31
N GLN A 362 0.86 -10.68 5.12
CA GLN A 362 -0.46 -10.68 4.51
C GLN A 362 -0.42 -10.90 2.98
N TYR A 363 0.76 -11.15 2.40
CA TYR A 363 0.95 -11.11 0.95
C TYR A 363 1.85 -12.23 0.43
N TRP A 364 1.55 -12.69 -0.78
CA TRP A 364 2.44 -13.47 -1.63
C TRP A 364 2.73 -12.71 -2.94
N PRO A 365 3.99 -12.64 -3.41
CA PRO A 365 5.20 -12.83 -2.64
C PRO A 365 5.45 -11.67 -1.64
N ARG A 366 6.31 -11.88 -0.65
CA ARG A 366 6.89 -10.79 0.16
C ARG A 366 8.32 -11.10 0.54
N LYS A 367 9.17 -10.08 0.55
CA LYS A 367 10.60 -10.20 0.84
C LYS A 367 10.95 -9.41 2.09
N TYR A 368 11.75 -10.00 2.95
CA TYR A 368 12.38 -9.34 4.08
C TYR A 368 13.88 -9.56 3.98
N LEU A 369 14.62 -8.47 3.79
CA LEU A 369 16.07 -8.49 3.81
C LEU A 369 16.55 -8.23 5.24
N ILE A 370 17.36 -9.14 5.73
CA ILE A 370 17.88 -9.18 7.08
C ILE A 370 19.39 -9.00 6.98
N ASP A 371 19.92 -7.97 7.62
CA ASP A 371 21.33 -7.66 7.61
C ASP A 371 22.17 -8.65 8.44
N ILE A 372 23.48 -8.44 8.47
CA ILE A 372 24.42 -9.27 9.24
C ILE A 372 24.11 -9.27 10.75
N ASP A 373 23.55 -8.19 11.29
CA ASP A 373 23.24 -8.06 12.72
C ASP A 373 21.89 -8.73 13.09
N GLY A 374 21.09 -9.11 12.09
CA GLY A 374 19.81 -9.79 12.25
C GLY A 374 18.58 -8.88 12.20
N TYR A 375 18.72 -7.63 11.76
CA TYR A 375 17.62 -6.67 11.64
C TYR A 375 17.04 -6.67 10.24
N ILE A 376 15.73 -6.49 10.15
CA ILE A 376 15.03 -6.31 8.88
C ILE A 376 15.30 -4.88 8.39
N VAL A 377 16.19 -4.75 7.40
CA VAL A 377 16.64 -3.46 6.84
C VAL A 377 15.92 -3.07 5.55
N TYR A 378 15.26 -4.03 4.89
CA TYR A 378 14.41 -3.77 3.74
C TYR A 378 13.23 -4.75 3.71
N ASP A 379 12.07 -4.26 3.31
CA ASP A 379 10.87 -5.06 3.10
C ASP A 379 10.18 -4.69 1.79
N HIS A 380 9.65 -5.70 1.09
CA HIS A 380 8.90 -5.50 -0.15
C HIS A 380 7.75 -6.48 -0.25
N ALA A 381 6.52 -5.96 -0.24
CA ALA A 381 5.31 -6.74 -0.44
C ALA A 381 4.86 -6.71 -1.90
N GLY A 382 4.50 -7.88 -2.43
CA GLY A 382 4.06 -8.07 -3.80
C GLY A 382 5.19 -8.34 -4.79
N GLU A 383 4.82 -8.38 -6.06
CA GLU A 383 5.72 -8.56 -7.20
C GLU A 383 6.28 -7.21 -7.67
N GLY A 384 7.58 -7.18 -8.01
CA GLY A 384 8.23 -6.02 -8.61
C GLY A 384 9.41 -5.51 -7.78
N GLN A 385 9.75 -4.23 -8.00
CA GLN A 385 10.88 -3.53 -7.34
C GLN A 385 12.18 -4.34 -7.29
N TYR A 386 12.44 -5.12 -8.35
CA TYR A 386 13.58 -6.03 -8.40
C TYR A 386 14.91 -5.27 -8.30
N LYS A 387 15.03 -4.13 -8.98
CA LYS A 387 16.21 -3.26 -8.91
C LYS A 387 16.41 -2.73 -7.49
N GLU A 388 15.37 -2.25 -6.85
CA GLU A 388 15.45 -1.71 -5.49
C GLU A 388 15.81 -2.79 -4.47
N THR A 389 15.23 -3.99 -4.61
CA THR A 389 15.54 -5.15 -3.78
C THR A 389 17.01 -5.53 -3.94
N GLU A 390 17.52 -5.60 -5.16
CA GLU A 390 18.92 -5.94 -5.44
C GLU A 390 19.90 -4.90 -4.90
N VAL A 391 19.60 -3.60 -5.06
CA VAL A 391 20.40 -2.53 -4.45
C VAL A 391 20.43 -2.66 -2.93
N ALA A 392 19.31 -3.03 -2.29
CA ALA A 392 19.27 -3.28 -0.86
C ALA A 392 20.14 -4.48 -0.46
N ILE A 393 20.10 -5.57 -1.24
CA ILE A 393 20.97 -6.75 -1.06
C ILE A 393 22.44 -6.33 -1.13
N GLN A 394 22.85 -5.64 -2.20
CA GLN A 394 24.22 -5.16 -2.39
C GLN A 394 24.66 -4.29 -1.20
N LYS A 395 23.82 -3.35 -0.76
CA LYS A 395 24.12 -2.50 0.41
C LYS A 395 24.32 -3.32 1.70
N ALA A 396 23.46 -4.30 1.96
CA ALA A 396 23.59 -5.16 3.13
C ALA A 396 24.83 -6.05 3.08
N LEU A 397 25.25 -6.48 1.88
CA LEU A 397 26.50 -7.22 1.68
C LEU A 397 27.72 -6.32 1.92
N VAL A 398 27.69 -5.05 1.50
CA VAL A 398 28.78 -4.10 1.78
C VAL A 398 28.90 -3.87 3.28
N GLU A 399 27.77 -3.70 3.98
CA GLU A 399 27.77 -3.64 5.44
C GLU A 399 28.37 -4.90 6.07
N ARG A 400 28.00 -6.08 5.57
CA ARG A 400 28.55 -7.34 6.04
C ARG A 400 30.07 -7.39 5.86
N ALA A 401 30.58 -6.96 4.71
CA ALA A 401 32.02 -6.95 4.42
C ALA A 401 32.77 -6.01 5.38
N ASP A 402 32.24 -4.82 5.64
CA ASP A 402 32.77 -3.85 6.60
C ASP A 402 32.83 -4.45 8.03
N ARG A 403 31.72 -5.04 8.51
CA ARG A 403 31.63 -5.67 9.83
C ARG A 403 32.61 -6.82 10.04
N LEU A 404 32.99 -7.51 8.97
CA LEU A 404 33.89 -8.66 9.00
C LEU A 404 35.33 -8.31 8.58
N ASP A 405 35.64 -7.03 8.36
CA ASP A 405 36.93 -6.54 7.89
C ASP A 405 37.41 -7.26 6.61
N MET A 406 36.48 -7.45 5.67
CA MET A 406 36.72 -8.14 4.40
C MET A 406 36.91 -7.14 3.27
N ASN A 407 38.01 -7.25 2.53
CA ASN A 407 38.18 -6.56 1.24
C ASN A 407 37.40 -7.30 0.14
N VAL A 408 36.10 -7.06 0.04
CA VAL A 408 35.25 -7.59 -1.03
C VAL A 408 34.73 -6.43 -1.87
N GLU A 409 35.09 -6.39 -3.16
CA GLU A 409 34.38 -5.56 -4.13
C GLU A 409 33.07 -6.24 -4.51
N ILE A 410 31.96 -5.79 -3.93
CA ILE A 410 30.63 -6.25 -4.31
C ILE A 410 30.27 -5.60 -5.63
N PHE A 411 30.09 -6.42 -6.67
CA PHE A 411 29.78 -5.95 -8.01
C PHE A 411 28.45 -5.20 -8.02
N SER A 412 28.45 -3.96 -8.50
CA SER A 412 27.32 -3.02 -8.43
C SER A 412 26.37 -3.05 -9.64
N ASN A 413 26.53 -4.03 -10.52
CA ASN A 413 25.64 -4.17 -11.67
C ASN A 413 24.31 -4.78 -11.24
N ILE A 414 23.22 -4.34 -11.88
CA ILE A 414 21.88 -4.89 -11.63
C ILE A 414 21.68 -6.11 -12.52
N SER A 415 21.32 -7.23 -11.89
CA SER A 415 21.00 -8.50 -12.53
C SER A 415 19.90 -8.35 -13.58
N LYS A 416 20.05 -9.07 -14.68
CA LYS A 416 19.03 -9.21 -15.72
C LYS A 416 18.77 -10.69 -15.98
N PRO A 417 17.87 -11.33 -15.21
CA PRO A 417 17.56 -12.74 -15.41
C PRO A 417 16.96 -12.97 -16.80
N GLU A 418 17.26 -14.12 -17.38
CA GLU A 418 16.70 -14.57 -18.64
C GLU A 418 15.25 -15.06 -18.46
N ASN A 419 14.46 -15.05 -19.54
CA ASN A 419 13.11 -15.63 -19.59
C ASN A 419 12.08 -15.01 -18.63
N VAL A 420 12.23 -13.74 -18.26
CA VAL A 420 11.24 -13.04 -17.42
C VAL A 420 10.04 -12.61 -18.26
N VAL A 421 8.85 -12.93 -17.77
CA VAL A 421 7.60 -12.35 -18.27
C VAL A 421 7.38 -10.99 -17.60
N SER A 422 7.61 -9.90 -18.33
CA SER A 422 7.33 -8.56 -17.82
C SER A 422 5.83 -8.28 -17.78
N VAL A 423 5.33 -7.89 -16.60
CA VAL A 423 3.95 -7.45 -16.40
C VAL A 423 3.95 -5.98 -16.02
N GLU A 424 3.20 -5.17 -16.75
CA GLU A 424 2.88 -3.81 -16.35
C GLU A 424 1.71 -3.84 -15.37
N SER A 425 2.00 -3.97 -14.07
CA SER A 425 0.97 -4.15 -13.03
C SER A 425 -0.14 -3.09 -13.06
N GLY A 426 0.18 -1.85 -13.46
CA GLY A 426 -0.81 -0.78 -13.60
C GLY A 426 -1.86 -1.00 -14.71
N LYS A 427 -1.60 -1.89 -15.67
CA LYS A 427 -2.50 -2.26 -16.78
C LYS A 427 -3.33 -3.50 -16.49
N VAL A 428 -3.03 -4.27 -15.44
CA VAL A 428 -3.88 -5.37 -14.97
C VAL A 428 -4.97 -4.77 -14.07
N LYS A 429 -6.24 -4.86 -14.49
CA LYS A 429 -7.39 -4.33 -13.73
C LYS A 429 -8.27 -5.42 -13.11
N SER A 430 -8.03 -6.68 -13.45
CA SER A 430 -8.71 -7.80 -12.82
C SER A 430 -8.01 -8.21 -11.51
N PRO A 431 -8.74 -8.31 -10.40
CA PRO A 431 -8.21 -8.83 -9.14
C PRO A 431 -8.06 -10.35 -9.23
N GLU A 432 -7.39 -10.95 -8.25
CA GLU A 432 -7.47 -12.39 -8.06
C GLU A 432 -8.92 -12.80 -7.73
N VAL A 433 -9.38 -13.92 -8.30
CA VAL A 433 -10.79 -14.35 -8.20
C VAL A 433 -10.88 -15.78 -7.71
N TYR A 434 -11.33 -15.96 -6.46
CA TYR A 434 -11.53 -17.28 -5.88
C TYR A 434 -12.90 -17.88 -6.19
N PHE A 435 -12.92 -19.21 -6.26
CA PHE A 435 -14.11 -20.01 -6.52
C PHE A 435 -14.71 -20.60 -5.23
N GLY A 436 -13.86 -20.92 -4.25
CA GLY A 436 -14.27 -21.49 -2.96
C GLY A 436 -15.13 -20.57 -2.12
N SER A 437 -16.07 -21.13 -1.35
CA SER A 437 -17.05 -20.39 -0.57
C SER A 437 -16.45 -19.47 0.49
N ALA A 438 -15.21 -19.71 0.93
CA ALA A 438 -14.57 -18.84 1.91
C ALA A 438 -14.20 -17.45 1.34
N ARG A 439 -13.98 -17.35 0.01
CA ARG A 439 -13.42 -16.16 -0.66
C ARG A 439 -14.07 -15.84 -2.02
N ASN A 440 -15.27 -16.35 -2.29
CA ASN A 440 -15.90 -16.18 -3.61
C ASN A 440 -16.74 -14.89 -3.76
N GLU A 441 -16.25 -13.75 -3.29
CA GLU A 441 -16.94 -12.45 -3.38
C GLU A 441 -17.29 -11.98 -4.81
N TYR A 442 -16.61 -12.54 -5.82
CA TYR A 442 -16.86 -12.20 -7.22
C TYR A 442 -17.92 -13.09 -7.90
N LEU A 443 -18.43 -14.13 -7.23
CA LEU A 443 -19.51 -14.96 -7.75
C LEU A 443 -20.80 -14.15 -7.93
N ALA A 444 -21.34 -14.12 -9.16
CA ALA A 444 -22.42 -13.20 -9.53
C ALA A 444 -23.77 -13.87 -9.84
N ASN A 445 -23.81 -15.19 -10.03
CA ASN A 445 -25.05 -15.91 -10.40
C ASN A 445 -25.41 -17.07 -9.45
N GLY A 446 -24.91 -17.03 -8.21
CA GLY A 446 -25.20 -17.98 -7.14
C GLY A 446 -25.19 -17.33 -5.76
N ILE A 447 -25.19 -18.13 -4.70
CA ILE A 447 -25.08 -17.65 -3.32
C ILE A 447 -23.61 -17.72 -2.91
N ALA A 448 -22.93 -16.57 -2.91
CA ALA A 448 -21.57 -16.44 -2.39
C ALA A 448 -21.51 -16.79 -0.89
N GLY A 449 -20.39 -17.30 -0.40
CA GLY A 449 -20.25 -17.72 1.00
C GLY A 449 -20.87 -19.08 1.34
N ARG A 450 -21.69 -19.67 0.45
CA ARG A 450 -22.43 -20.91 0.73
C ARG A 450 -21.70 -22.15 0.23
N THR A 451 -21.44 -23.09 1.13
CA THR A 451 -20.96 -24.43 0.81
C THR A 451 -22.08 -25.34 0.28
N GLY A 452 -21.72 -26.34 -0.52
CA GLY A 452 -22.61 -27.36 -1.07
C GLY A 452 -22.99 -27.12 -2.52
N GLU A 453 -23.86 -27.97 -3.04
CA GLU A 453 -24.25 -27.94 -4.46
C GLU A 453 -25.14 -26.75 -4.81
N GLN A 454 -24.83 -26.12 -5.94
CA GLN A 454 -25.63 -25.06 -6.55
C GLN A 454 -25.74 -25.34 -8.05
N THR A 455 -26.97 -25.27 -8.59
CA THR A 455 -27.21 -25.30 -10.04
C THR A 455 -27.35 -23.87 -10.53
N LEU A 456 -26.46 -23.48 -11.44
CA LEU A 456 -26.24 -22.09 -11.81
C LEU A 456 -26.44 -21.93 -13.32
N LEU A 457 -27.05 -20.81 -13.71
CA LEU A 457 -27.29 -20.43 -15.09
C LEU A 457 -26.53 -19.15 -15.41
N VAL A 458 -25.78 -19.16 -16.50
CA VAL A 458 -25.03 -17.98 -16.96
C VAL A 458 -26.02 -17.00 -17.60
N PRO A 459 -26.08 -15.74 -17.14
CA PRO A 459 -26.95 -14.73 -17.74
C PRO A 459 -26.43 -14.26 -19.10
N SER A 460 -27.30 -13.64 -19.90
CA SER A 460 -26.90 -13.07 -21.20
C SER A 460 -26.02 -11.83 -21.08
N SER A 461 -26.07 -11.12 -19.95
CA SER A 461 -25.25 -9.94 -19.68
C SER A 461 -24.15 -10.25 -18.66
N ILE A 462 -22.89 -10.01 -19.06
CA ILE A 462 -21.70 -10.28 -18.25
C ILE A 462 -21.12 -8.95 -17.77
N SER A 463 -20.91 -8.83 -16.45
CA SER A 463 -20.28 -7.67 -15.85
C SER A 463 -18.76 -7.85 -15.72
N SER A 464 -18.03 -6.74 -15.71
CA SER A 464 -16.58 -6.72 -15.50
C SER A 464 -16.21 -7.31 -14.15
N ASN A 465 -15.14 -8.12 -14.10
CA ASN A 465 -14.63 -8.73 -12.87
C ASN A 465 -15.68 -9.51 -12.06
N LYS A 466 -16.66 -10.12 -12.74
CA LYS A 466 -17.67 -10.98 -12.12
C LYS A 466 -17.59 -12.39 -12.68
N LEU A 467 -17.64 -13.35 -11.76
CA LEU A 467 -17.55 -14.78 -12.04
C LEU A 467 -18.95 -15.36 -12.20
N TYR A 468 -19.18 -16.01 -13.34
CA TYR A 468 -20.41 -16.70 -13.65
C TYR A 468 -20.14 -18.17 -13.90
N LEU A 469 -20.85 -19.04 -13.20
CA LEU A 469 -20.74 -20.48 -13.36
C LEU A 469 -22.01 -21.04 -14.01
N GLY A 470 -21.86 -21.98 -14.94
CA GLY A 470 -22.96 -22.68 -15.60
C GLY A 470 -22.91 -24.17 -15.25
N GLY A 471 -24.08 -24.77 -15.01
CA GLY A 471 -24.22 -26.17 -14.60
C GLY A 471 -24.29 -26.35 -13.09
N THR A 472 -24.15 -27.58 -12.62
CA THR A 472 -24.14 -27.91 -11.19
C THR A 472 -22.72 -27.93 -10.65
N TRP A 473 -22.49 -27.15 -9.60
CA TRP A 473 -21.20 -26.99 -8.93
C TRP A 473 -21.33 -27.29 -7.45
N ASN A 474 -20.41 -28.09 -6.91
CA ASN A 474 -20.25 -28.27 -5.48
C ASN A 474 -19.26 -27.23 -4.95
N MET A 475 -19.73 -26.28 -4.14
CA MET A 475 -18.91 -25.24 -3.54
C MET A 475 -18.29 -25.77 -2.24
N THR A 476 -16.98 -25.98 -2.23
CA THR A 476 -16.23 -26.25 -1.00
C THR A 476 -15.67 -24.94 -0.42
N SER A 477 -15.02 -25.01 0.74
CA SER A 477 -14.37 -23.83 1.34
C SER A 477 -13.30 -23.22 0.43
N GLU A 478 -12.46 -24.05 -0.22
CA GLU A 478 -11.28 -23.61 -0.98
C GLU A 478 -11.50 -23.54 -2.50
N TYR A 479 -12.36 -24.40 -3.06
CA TYR A 479 -12.58 -24.52 -4.50
C TYR A 479 -14.04 -24.84 -4.86
N ALA A 480 -14.39 -24.67 -6.13
CA ALA A 480 -15.64 -25.14 -6.70
C ALA A 480 -15.39 -26.36 -7.62
N GLU A 481 -16.16 -27.43 -7.43
CA GLU A 481 -16.07 -28.66 -8.24
C GLU A 481 -17.24 -28.75 -9.22
N SER A 482 -17.00 -28.95 -10.51
CA SER A 482 -18.09 -29.20 -11.47
C SER A 482 -18.66 -30.61 -11.27
N LYS A 483 -19.97 -30.72 -11.05
CA LYS A 483 -20.69 -32.01 -10.91
C LYS A 483 -21.44 -32.44 -12.17
N SER A 484 -21.57 -31.54 -13.14
CA SER A 484 -22.17 -31.78 -14.46
C SER A 484 -21.32 -31.20 -15.58
N VAL A 485 -21.80 -31.33 -16.82
CA VAL A 485 -21.38 -30.43 -17.91
C VAL A 485 -21.58 -29.00 -17.43
N GLY A 486 -20.57 -28.16 -17.64
CA GLY A 486 -20.59 -26.81 -17.09
C GLY A 486 -19.80 -25.81 -17.91
N SER A 487 -19.83 -24.57 -17.45
CA SER A 487 -19.06 -23.48 -18.03
C SER A 487 -18.62 -22.49 -16.97
N ILE A 488 -17.51 -21.82 -17.22
CA ILE A 488 -17.06 -20.66 -16.43
C ILE A 488 -17.03 -19.48 -17.39
N VAL A 489 -17.62 -18.35 -16.99
CA VAL A 489 -17.58 -17.09 -17.75
C VAL A 489 -17.07 -15.98 -16.85
N PHE A 490 -16.09 -15.23 -17.33
CA PHE A 490 -15.47 -14.14 -16.59
C PHE A 490 -15.01 -13.03 -17.55
N SER A 491 -15.40 -11.78 -17.29
CA SER A 491 -14.87 -10.62 -18.02
C SER A 491 -13.64 -10.08 -17.30
N TYR A 492 -12.49 -10.16 -17.96
CA TYR A 492 -11.20 -9.74 -17.42
C TYR A 492 -10.62 -8.56 -18.20
N GLU A 493 -9.69 -7.84 -17.56
CA GLU A 493 -8.88 -6.79 -18.16
C GLU A 493 -7.42 -7.00 -17.74
N ALA A 494 -6.70 -7.71 -18.61
CA ALA A 494 -5.31 -8.15 -18.42
C ALA A 494 -4.75 -8.61 -19.79
N LYS A 495 -3.46 -8.97 -19.83
CA LYS A 495 -2.81 -9.53 -21.02
C LYS A 495 -2.81 -11.06 -20.99
N ASN A 496 -2.59 -11.63 -19.81
CA ASN A 496 -2.52 -13.07 -19.59
C ASN A 496 -3.56 -13.51 -18.54
N VAL A 497 -4.11 -14.71 -18.71
CA VAL A 497 -5.05 -15.31 -17.75
C VAL A 497 -4.58 -16.70 -17.36
N TYR A 498 -4.57 -16.95 -16.06
CA TYR A 498 -4.17 -18.21 -15.45
C TYR A 498 -5.28 -18.73 -14.56
N ILE A 499 -5.40 -20.05 -14.44
CA ILE A 499 -6.30 -20.71 -13.49
C ILE A 499 -5.52 -21.67 -12.62
N THR A 500 -5.70 -21.61 -11.31
CA THR A 500 -5.30 -22.70 -10.41
C THR A 500 -6.44 -23.69 -10.36
N ALA A 501 -6.18 -24.91 -10.82
CA ALA A 501 -7.21 -25.93 -10.97
C ALA A 501 -6.64 -27.33 -10.80
N GLY A 502 -7.51 -28.30 -10.54
CA GLY A 502 -7.23 -29.73 -10.46
C GLY A 502 -8.33 -30.56 -11.10
N GLY A 503 -8.05 -31.85 -11.30
CA GLY A 503 -9.02 -32.80 -11.83
C GLY A 503 -8.46 -34.22 -11.78
N ALA A 504 -8.88 -35.02 -10.80
CA ALA A 504 -8.30 -36.32 -10.49
C ALA A 504 -8.15 -37.27 -11.72
N GLU A 505 -9.14 -37.28 -12.62
CA GLU A 505 -9.12 -38.13 -13.83
C GLU A 505 -8.56 -37.43 -15.08
N GLY A 506 -8.17 -36.16 -14.98
CA GLY A 506 -7.89 -35.31 -16.14
C GLY A 506 -9.18 -34.81 -16.79
N VAL A 507 -9.44 -33.52 -16.69
CA VAL A 507 -10.62 -32.86 -17.25
C VAL A 507 -10.21 -32.04 -18.47
N LEU A 508 -10.74 -32.39 -19.63
CA LEU A 508 -10.58 -31.60 -20.84
C LEU A 508 -11.47 -30.36 -20.74
N VAL A 509 -10.89 -29.19 -20.87
CA VAL A 509 -11.61 -27.92 -20.95
C VAL A 509 -11.33 -27.23 -22.28
N GLU A 510 -12.34 -26.53 -22.79
CA GLU A 510 -12.23 -25.74 -24.02
C GLU A 510 -12.25 -24.25 -23.67
N ILE A 511 -11.26 -23.50 -24.16
CA ILE A 511 -11.07 -22.09 -23.84
C ILE A 511 -11.52 -21.23 -25.01
N TYR A 512 -12.41 -20.29 -24.74
CA TYR A 512 -12.90 -19.29 -25.68
C TYR A 512 -12.61 -17.88 -25.15
N LYS A 513 -12.20 -16.98 -26.04
CA LYS A 513 -12.00 -15.56 -25.76
C LYS A 513 -12.88 -14.76 -26.71
N ASP A 514 -13.78 -13.94 -26.18
CA ASP A 514 -14.76 -13.18 -26.95
C ASP A 514 -15.54 -14.08 -27.94
N ASP A 515 -15.97 -15.24 -27.44
CA ASP A 515 -16.64 -16.33 -28.17
C ASP A 515 -15.84 -16.97 -29.32
N VAL A 516 -14.58 -16.60 -29.50
CA VAL A 516 -13.66 -17.26 -30.42
C VAL A 516 -12.92 -18.39 -29.70
N PHE A 517 -12.92 -19.59 -30.27
CA PHE A 517 -12.16 -20.72 -29.74
C PHE A 517 -10.65 -20.44 -29.77
N VAL A 518 -9.98 -20.68 -28.65
CA VAL A 518 -8.53 -20.47 -28.49
C VAL A 518 -7.79 -21.80 -28.51
N LYS A 519 -8.08 -22.68 -27.54
CA LYS A 519 -7.39 -23.97 -27.36
C LYS A 519 -8.14 -24.92 -26.44
N LYS A 520 -7.68 -26.17 -26.40
CA LYS A 520 -8.07 -27.16 -25.39
C LYS A 520 -6.96 -27.34 -24.36
N VAL A 521 -7.32 -27.53 -23.09
CA VAL A 521 -6.38 -27.77 -22.00
C VAL A 521 -6.85 -28.98 -21.21
N ILE A 522 -5.95 -29.89 -20.85
CA ILE A 522 -6.25 -31.00 -19.94
C ILE A 522 -5.80 -30.58 -18.55
N ILE A 523 -6.74 -30.42 -17.62
CA ILE A 523 -6.49 -30.07 -16.23
C ILE A 523 -6.45 -31.37 -15.42
N LYS A 524 -5.30 -31.68 -14.82
CA LYS A 524 -5.11 -32.93 -14.07
C LYS A 524 -4.61 -32.67 -12.65
N ASN A 525 -3.36 -32.23 -12.53
CA ASN A 525 -2.76 -31.94 -11.23
C ASN A 525 -3.27 -30.60 -10.70
N GLU A 526 -3.36 -30.47 -9.38
CA GLU A 526 -3.65 -29.20 -8.71
C GLU A 526 -2.46 -28.26 -8.87
N THR A 527 -2.54 -27.36 -9.85
CA THR A 527 -1.47 -26.41 -10.17
C THR A 527 -2.01 -25.25 -11.00
N LEU A 528 -1.14 -24.32 -11.34
CA LEU A 528 -1.45 -23.15 -12.15
C LEU A 528 -1.31 -23.46 -13.66
N TYR A 529 -2.39 -23.28 -14.41
CA TYR A 529 -2.47 -23.45 -15.85
C TYR A 529 -2.62 -22.09 -16.56
N MET A 530 -1.83 -21.87 -17.62
CA MET A 530 -1.97 -20.69 -18.46
C MET A 530 -3.09 -20.90 -19.49
N LEU A 531 -4.15 -20.09 -19.41
CA LEU A 531 -5.31 -20.17 -20.30
C LEU A 531 -5.16 -19.27 -21.51
N ILE A 532 -4.88 -17.99 -21.29
CA ILE A 532 -4.72 -16.97 -22.34
C ILE A 532 -3.33 -16.35 -22.22
N GLN A 533 -2.70 -16.13 -23.37
CA GLN A 533 -1.43 -15.42 -23.50
C GLN A 533 -1.53 -14.49 -24.71
N ASP A 534 -1.80 -13.21 -24.47
CA ASP A 534 -1.92 -12.20 -25.54
C ASP A 534 -0.64 -11.35 -25.64
N THR A 535 -0.51 -10.61 -26.75
CA THR A 535 0.58 -9.65 -26.95
C THR A 535 0.36 -8.37 -26.14
N ASP A 536 -0.89 -7.91 -26.08
CA ASP A 536 -1.30 -6.61 -25.55
C ASP A 536 -2.32 -6.73 -24.42
N TYR A 537 -2.40 -5.70 -23.59
CA TYR A 537 -3.42 -5.58 -22.54
C TYR A 537 -4.77 -5.22 -23.15
N GLY A 538 -5.82 -5.91 -22.73
CA GLY A 538 -7.16 -5.65 -23.24
C GLY A 538 -8.24 -6.15 -22.30
N LYS A 539 -9.47 -5.68 -22.55
CA LYS A 539 -10.67 -6.17 -21.88
C LYS A 539 -11.33 -7.22 -22.76
N HIS A 540 -11.55 -8.41 -22.19
CA HIS A 540 -12.06 -9.56 -22.91
C HIS A 540 -13.05 -10.35 -22.04
N VAL A 541 -13.81 -11.24 -22.68
CA VAL A 541 -14.64 -12.24 -22.00
C VAL A 541 -14.04 -13.62 -22.19
N LEU A 542 -13.60 -14.21 -21.09
CA LEU A 542 -13.18 -15.60 -21.02
C LEU A 542 -14.41 -16.49 -20.84
N ARG A 543 -14.55 -17.50 -21.70
CA ARG A 543 -15.50 -18.60 -21.52
C ARG A 543 -14.78 -19.94 -21.56
N ILE A 544 -14.88 -20.71 -20.48
CA ILE A 544 -14.37 -22.07 -20.37
C ILE A 544 -15.55 -23.02 -20.46
N VAL A 545 -15.52 -23.96 -21.40
CA VAL A 545 -16.51 -25.03 -21.50
C VAL A 545 -15.92 -26.31 -20.92
N ILE A 546 -16.71 -27.00 -20.11
CA ILE A 546 -16.31 -28.17 -19.35
C ILE A 546 -17.24 -29.34 -19.75
N PRO A 547 -16.87 -30.14 -20.76
CA PRO A 547 -17.73 -31.19 -21.32
C PRO A 547 -17.95 -32.38 -20.37
N LYS A 548 -17.08 -32.59 -19.37
CA LYS A 548 -17.20 -33.66 -18.36
C LYS A 548 -17.00 -33.08 -16.97
N ALA A 549 -17.79 -33.53 -16.01
CA ALA A 549 -17.67 -33.17 -14.59
C ALA A 549 -16.29 -33.53 -14.01
N GLY A 550 -15.94 -32.89 -12.89
CA GLY A 550 -14.75 -33.18 -12.10
C GLY A 550 -13.68 -32.08 -12.10
N LEU A 551 -13.94 -30.91 -12.70
CA LEU A 551 -13.02 -29.78 -12.64
C LEU A 551 -13.08 -29.15 -11.25
N GLN A 552 -11.96 -29.11 -10.55
CA GLN A 552 -11.80 -28.35 -9.30
C GLN A 552 -11.13 -27.01 -9.64
N ALA A 553 -11.87 -25.91 -9.56
CA ALA A 553 -11.35 -24.58 -9.81
C ALA A 553 -11.12 -23.85 -8.48
N PHE A 554 -9.90 -23.32 -8.28
CA PHE A 554 -9.50 -22.64 -7.04
C PHE A 554 -9.51 -21.12 -7.21
N THR A 555 -8.73 -20.61 -8.16
CA THR A 555 -8.57 -19.17 -8.39
C THR A 555 -8.28 -18.84 -9.86
N PHE A 556 -8.68 -17.65 -10.31
CA PHE A 556 -8.11 -16.99 -11.48
C PHE A 556 -7.10 -15.93 -11.06
N THR A 557 -5.96 -15.92 -11.75
CA THR A 557 -4.92 -14.89 -11.60
C THR A 557 -4.50 -14.35 -12.97
N PHE A 558 -3.85 -13.18 -12.96
CA PHE A 558 -3.67 -12.36 -14.16
C PHE A 558 -2.22 -11.88 -14.31
N GLY A 559 -1.88 -11.43 -15.52
CA GLY A 559 -0.59 -10.81 -15.81
C GLY A 559 -0.53 -10.20 -17.19
#